data_AF-A0A183B7T4-F1
#
_entry.id   AF-A0A183B7T4-F1
#
_cell.length_a   1.000
_cell.length_b   1.000
_cell.length_c   1.000
_cell.angle_alpha   90.00
_cell.angle_beta   90.00
_cell.angle_gamma   90.00
#
_symmetry.space_group_name_H-M   'P 1'
#
loop_
_entity.id
_entity.type
_entity.pdbx_description
1 polymer ?
#
loop_
_entity_poly.entity_id
_entity_poly.type
_entity_poly.pdbx_seq_one_letter_code
_entity_poly.pdbx_strand_id
1 'polypeptide(L)'
;MALLWVNCEYYRSTDRIVILMTETCNLLIQMCRQYLDPTEIIKEEPDEGLIKVNQSLHILRHFRDVVEDYRQNVKESCQEQQVEPSEWSFHSSWVFGRLNAFIERLEAIKVRLFGTNSLFDFSDLCFFSFQTI
;
A
#
# COMPACT_ATOMS: atom_id res chain seq x y z
N MET A 1 -7.78 1.98 -13.25
CA MET A 1 -8.07 0.54 -13.41
C MET A 1 -9.51 0.28 -13.77
N ALA A 2 -10.48 0.81 -13.03
CA ALA A 2 -11.92 0.67 -13.31
C ALA A 2 -12.33 1.00 -14.76
N LEU A 3 -11.92 2.17 -15.27
CA LEU A 3 -12.24 2.61 -16.62
C LEU A 3 -11.66 1.68 -17.71
N LEU A 4 -10.48 1.10 -17.49
CA LEU A 4 -9.85 0.15 -18.42
C LEU A 4 -10.63 -1.18 -18.47
N TRP A 5 -11.14 -1.64 -17.33
CA TRP A 5 -11.94 -2.86 -17.26
C TRP A 5 -13.28 -2.72 -18.00
N VAL A 6 -13.94 -1.57 -17.85
CA VAL A 6 -15.24 -1.28 -18.49
C VAL A 6 -15.09 -1.02 -19.99
N ASN A 7 -14.14 -0.18 -20.38
CA ASN A 7 -14.06 0.35 -21.76
C ASN A 7 -13.14 -0.44 -22.69
N CYS A 8 -12.28 -1.32 -22.18
CA CYS A 8 -11.36 -2.09 -23.01
C CYS A 8 -11.58 -3.60 -22.87
N GLU A 9 -12.28 -4.18 -23.85
CA GLU A 9 -12.51 -5.61 -23.94
C GLU A 9 -11.22 -6.44 -23.96
N TYR A 10 -10.14 -5.91 -24.56
CA TYR A 10 -8.82 -6.55 -24.57
C TYR A 10 -8.17 -6.65 -23.18
N TYR A 11 -8.50 -5.74 -22.26
CA TYR A 11 -8.00 -5.73 -20.88
C TYR A 11 -8.97 -6.37 -19.88
N ARG A 12 -10.14 -6.86 -20.34
CA ARG A 12 -11.15 -7.58 -19.54
C ARG A 12 -10.75 -9.03 -19.25
N SER A 13 -9.47 -9.28 -19.04
CA SER A 13 -8.89 -10.57 -18.65
C SER A 13 -8.19 -10.40 -17.30
N THR A 14 -8.49 -11.31 -16.36
CA THR A 14 -7.94 -11.31 -15.01
C THR A 14 -6.40 -11.25 -15.03
N ASP A 15 -5.75 -12.01 -15.92
CA ASP A 15 -4.30 -12.07 -15.99
C ASP A 15 -3.67 -10.72 -16.36
N ARG A 16 -4.27 -10.01 -17.32
CA ARG A 16 -3.75 -8.72 -17.78
C ARG A 16 -3.92 -7.63 -16.75
N ILE A 17 -5.04 -7.60 -16.05
CA ILE A 17 -5.28 -6.59 -15.02
C ILE A 17 -4.40 -6.83 -13.79
N VAL A 18 -4.14 -8.10 -13.44
CA VAL A 18 -3.18 -8.49 -12.40
C VAL A 18 -1.77 -8.02 -12.76
N ILE A 19 -1.32 -8.25 -13.98
CA ILE A 19 0.00 -7.77 -14.46
C ILE A 19 0.06 -6.24 -14.36
N LEU A 20 -0.97 -5.54 -14.84
CA LEU A 20 -1.00 -4.07 -14.83
C LEU A 20 -0.95 -3.51 -13.41
N MET A 21 -1.70 -4.09 -12.47
CA MET A 21 -1.64 -3.70 -11.05
C MET A 21 -0.29 -3.99 -10.43
N THR A 22 0.31 -5.13 -10.76
CA THR A 22 1.64 -5.51 -10.28
C THR A 22 2.70 -4.53 -10.78
N GLU A 23 2.66 -4.15 -12.05
CA GLU A 23 3.55 -3.14 -12.62
C GLU A 23 3.32 -1.76 -12.00
N THR A 24 2.07 -1.41 -11.69
CA THR A 24 1.76 -0.18 -10.95
C THR A 24 2.37 -0.21 -9.54
N CYS A 25 2.27 -1.34 -8.84
CA CYS A 25 2.93 -1.52 -7.53
C CYS A 25 4.45 -1.38 -7.65
N ASN A 26 5.05 -1.98 -8.67
CA ASN A 26 6.50 -1.88 -8.91
C ASN A 26 6.93 -0.43 -9.15
N LEU A 27 6.16 0.32 -9.95
CA LEU A 27 6.41 1.73 -10.22
C LEU A 27 6.29 2.57 -8.93
N LEU A 28 5.26 2.35 -8.12
CA LEU A 28 5.10 3.04 -6.84
C LEU A 28 6.28 2.78 -5.90
N ILE A 29 6.75 1.53 -5.81
CA ILE A 29 7.93 1.17 -5.02
C ILE A 29 9.18 1.91 -5.55
N GLN A 30 9.37 1.98 -6.86
CA GLN A 30 10.50 2.71 -7.45
C GLN A 30 10.44 4.21 -7.14
N MET A 31 9.27 4.83 -7.29
CA MET A 31 9.06 6.24 -6.96
C MET A 31 9.35 6.52 -5.49
N CYS A 32 8.83 5.69 -4.57
CA CYS A 32 9.10 5.84 -3.15
C CYS A 32 10.59 5.66 -2.82
N ARG A 33 11.31 4.74 -3.49
CA ARG A 33 12.76 4.58 -3.28
C ARG A 33 13.55 5.80 -3.72
N GLN A 34 13.18 6.40 -4.84
CA GLN A 34 13.82 7.62 -5.33
C GLN A 34 13.49 8.82 -4.43
N TYR A 35 12.25 8.91 -3.97
CA TYR A 35 11.80 9.97 -3.07
C TYR A 35 12.39 9.88 -1.66
N LEU A 36 12.65 8.65 -1.21
CA LEU A 36 13.19 8.34 0.11
C LEU A 36 14.70 8.01 0.05
N ASP A 37 15.47 8.73 -0.77
CA ASP A 37 16.90 8.49 -0.88
C ASP A 37 17.55 8.56 0.53
N PRO A 38 18.22 7.48 1.00
CA PRO A 38 18.82 7.44 2.32
C PRO A 38 19.83 8.56 2.55
N THR A 39 20.50 9.00 1.48
CA THR A 39 21.50 10.07 1.52
C THR A 39 20.88 11.43 1.74
N GLU A 40 19.65 11.63 1.27
CA GLU A 40 18.88 12.86 1.48
C GLU A 40 18.17 12.83 2.83
N ILE A 41 17.51 11.72 3.17
CA ILE A 41 16.80 11.57 4.46
C ILE A 41 17.72 11.77 5.67
N ILE A 42 18.96 11.27 5.60
CA ILE A 42 19.93 11.40 6.72
C ILE A 42 20.46 12.84 6.84
N LYS A 43 20.47 13.60 5.74
CA LYS A 43 20.93 15.00 5.73
C LYS A 43 19.82 15.98 6.11
N GLU A 44 18.57 15.60 5.91
CA GLU A 44 17.38 16.38 6.25
C GLU A 44 17.14 16.41 7.76
N GLU A 45 16.40 17.42 8.22
CA GLU A 45 15.97 17.47 9.62
C GLU A 45 15.07 16.26 9.93
N PRO A 46 15.18 15.70 11.16
CA PRO A 46 14.48 14.46 11.51
C PRO A 46 12.95 14.55 11.35
N ASP A 47 12.37 15.74 11.50
CA ASP A 47 10.94 15.97 11.29
C ASP A 47 10.54 15.92 9.80
N GLU A 48 11.37 16.46 8.91
CA GLU A 48 11.13 16.44 7.46
C GLU A 48 11.21 15.01 6.89
N GLY A 49 12.24 14.25 7.29
CA GLY A 49 12.38 12.84 6.90
C GLY A 49 11.20 11.98 7.34
N LEU A 50 10.67 12.22 8.56
CA LEU A 50 9.50 11.51 9.07
C LEU A 50 8.23 11.83 8.26
N ILE A 51 8.04 13.10 7.87
CA ILE A 51 6.91 13.53 7.03
C ILE A 51 6.94 12.79 5.68
N LYS A 52 8.09 12.74 5.01
CA LYS A 52 8.25 12.05 3.72
C LYS A 52 7.92 10.55 3.80
N VAL A 53 8.39 9.89 4.86
CA VAL A 53 8.13 8.46 5.10
C VAL A 53 6.63 8.22 5.34
N ASN A 54 5.98 9.05 6.17
CA ASN A 54 4.54 8.96 6.42
C ASN A 54 3.71 9.20 5.16
N GLN A 55 4.07 10.20 4.34
CA GLN A 55 3.41 10.46 3.06
C GLN A 55 3.53 9.26 2.11
N SER A 56 4.72 8.68 2.00
CA SER A 56 4.95 7.48 1.17
C SER A 56 4.10 6.31 1.64
N LEU A 57 4.07 6.04 2.96
CA LEU A 57 3.22 4.99 3.54
C LEU A 57 1.73 5.24 3.28
N HIS A 58 1.28 6.48 3.40
CA HIS A 58 -0.10 6.86 3.14
C HIS A 58 -0.50 6.57 1.69
N ILE A 59 0.32 6.99 0.72
CA ILE A 59 0.05 6.77 -0.71
C ILE A 59 -0.02 5.27 -1.03
N LEU A 60 0.93 4.47 -0.53
CA LEU A 60 0.98 3.03 -0.79
C LEU A 60 -0.24 2.30 -0.20
N ARG A 61 -0.66 2.67 1.02
CA ARG A 61 -1.86 2.11 1.66
C ARG A 61 -3.13 2.53 0.94
N HIS A 62 -3.26 3.82 0.62
CA HIS A 62 -4.42 4.34 -0.09
C HIS A 62 -4.60 3.67 -1.45
N PHE A 63 -3.51 3.46 -2.20
CA PHE A 63 -3.56 2.73 -3.46
C PHE A 63 -4.11 1.30 -3.29
N ARG A 64 -3.62 0.57 -2.27
CA ARG A 64 -4.10 -0.78 -1.97
C ARG A 64 -5.60 -0.77 -1.64
N ASP A 65 -6.02 0.14 -0.77
CA ASP A 65 -7.40 0.19 -0.28
C ASP A 65 -8.37 0.52 -1.42
N VAL A 66 -8.02 1.47 -2.31
CA VAL A 66 -8.82 1.82 -3.49
C VAL A 66 -8.97 0.64 -4.46
N VAL A 67 -7.92 -0.15 -4.66
CA VAL A 67 -7.97 -1.30 -5.57
C VAL A 67 -8.79 -2.44 -4.96
N GLU A 68 -8.67 -2.69 -3.65
CA GLU A 68 -9.44 -3.72 -2.96
C GLU A 68 -10.93 -3.35 -2.86
N ASP A 69 -11.26 -2.09 -2.58
CA ASP A 69 -12.63 -1.58 -2.59
C ASP A 69 -13.27 -1.73 -3.98
N TYR A 70 -12.54 -1.36 -5.03
CA TYR A 70 -13.03 -1.57 -6.39
C TYR A 70 -13.19 -3.06 -6.74
N ARG A 71 -12.33 -3.95 -6.23
CA ARG A 71 -12.51 -5.40 -6.44
C ARG A 71 -13.84 -5.89 -5.88
N GLN A 72 -14.27 -5.36 -4.74
CA GLN A 72 -15.56 -5.72 -4.14
C GLN A 72 -16.74 -5.19 -4.97
N ASN A 73 -16.61 -3.97 -5.52
CA ASN A 73 -17.67 -3.28 -6.25
C ASN A 73 -17.67 -3.51 -7.77
N VAL A 74 -16.72 -4.30 -8.31
CA VAL A 74 -16.53 -4.48 -9.76
C VAL A 74 -17.77 -5.05 -10.46
N LYS A 75 -18.51 -5.94 -9.79
CA LYS A 75 -19.74 -6.52 -10.33
C LYS A 75 -20.82 -5.48 -10.54
N GLU A 76 -21.06 -4.64 -9.54
CA GLU A 76 -22.05 -3.57 -9.57
C GLU A 76 -21.69 -2.56 -10.66
N SER A 77 -20.40 -2.18 -10.73
CA SER A 77 -19.89 -1.30 -11.79
C SER A 77 -20.07 -1.87 -13.20
N CYS A 78 -19.98 -3.19 -13.40
CA CYS A 78 -20.23 -3.83 -14.70
C CYS A 78 -21.73 -3.80 -15.07
N GLN A 79 -22.61 -4.03 -14.09
CA GLN A 79 -24.06 -4.03 -14.28
C GLN A 79 -24.58 -2.63 -14.65
N GLU A 80 -24.08 -1.57 -14.00
CA GLU A 80 -24.43 -0.19 -14.32
C GLU A 80 -24.05 0.21 -15.75
N GLN A 81 -22.98 -0.38 -16.29
CA GLN A 81 -22.43 -0.08 -17.61
C GLN A 81 -22.93 -1.04 -18.70
N GLN A 82 -23.88 -1.93 -18.39
CA GLN A 82 -24.39 -2.98 -19.30
C GLN A 82 -23.29 -3.89 -19.88
N VAL A 83 -22.21 -4.11 -19.13
CA VAL A 83 -21.11 -5.03 -19.49
C VAL A 83 -21.33 -6.37 -18.79
N GLU A 84 -20.96 -7.48 -19.44
CA GLU A 84 -21.08 -8.82 -18.85
C GLU A 84 -20.37 -8.87 -17.48
N PRO A 85 -21.07 -9.22 -16.39
CA PRO A 85 -20.49 -9.19 -15.05
C PRO A 85 -19.33 -10.17 -14.95
N SER A 86 -18.12 -9.65 -14.75
CA SER A 86 -16.93 -10.46 -14.59
C SER A 86 -16.23 -10.12 -13.28
N GLU A 87 -15.85 -11.15 -12.53
CA GLU A 87 -15.13 -11.03 -11.28
C GLU A 87 -13.63 -11.00 -11.50
N TRP A 88 -12.96 -10.18 -10.72
CA TRP A 88 -11.52 -10.29 -10.54
C TRP A 88 -11.19 -11.54 -9.71
N SER A 89 -10.96 -12.65 -10.39
CA SER A 89 -10.68 -13.97 -9.81
C SER A 89 -9.19 -14.16 -9.46
N PHE A 90 -8.61 -13.24 -8.69
CA PHE A 90 -7.22 -13.35 -8.23
C PHE A 90 -7.09 -13.15 -6.72
N HIS A 91 -6.09 -13.81 -6.12
CA HIS A 91 -5.79 -13.63 -4.70
C HIS A 91 -5.02 -12.32 -4.48
N SER A 92 -5.41 -11.49 -3.50
CA SER A 92 -4.77 -10.19 -3.22
C SER A 92 -3.24 -10.29 -3.06
N SER A 93 -2.74 -11.42 -2.56
CA SER A 93 -1.29 -11.64 -2.40
C SER A 93 -0.50 -11.66 -3.71
N TRP A 94 -1.13 -12.01 -4.84
CA TRP A 94 -0.45 -12.04 -6.15
C TRP A 94 -0.08 -10.65 -6.63
N VAL A 95 -0.92 -9.65 -6.34
CA VAL A 95 -0.72 -8.25 -6.74
C VAL A 95 0.04 -7.49 -5.66
N PHE A 96 -0.38 -7.60 -4.40
CA PHE A 96 0.11 -6.74 -3.32
C PHE A 96 1.26 -7.34 -2.52
N GLY A 97 1.69 -8.58 -2.77
CA GLY A 97 2.74 -9.22 -1.98
C GLY A 97 4.02 -8.38 -1.89
N ARG A 98 4.49 -7.85 -3.03
CA ARG A 98 5.68 -6.96 -3.08
C ARG A 98 5.43 -5.60 -2.43
N LEU A 99 4.23 -5.06 -2.58
CA LEU A 99 3.83 -3.77 -2.01
C LEU A 99 3.79 -3.85 -0.48
N ASN A 100 3.14 -4.88 0.07
CA ASN A 100 3.02 -5.13 1.50
C ASN A 100 4.41 -5.33 2.14
N ALA A 101 5.26 -6.16 1.53
CA ALA A 101 6.64 -6.35 2.00
C ALA A 101 7.48 -5.05 1.92
N PHE A 102 7.14 -4.11 1.03
CA PHE A 102 7.78 -2.80 1.00
C PHE A 102 7.25 -1.87 2.11
N ILE A 103 5.94 -1.85 2.34
CA ILE A 103 5.30 -1.10 3.43
C ILE A 103 5.85 -1.55 4.79
N GLU A 104 5.93 -2.86 5.04
CA GLU A 104 6.46 -3.43 6.30
C GLU A 104 7.91 -2.99 6.54
N ARG A 105 8.75 -3.03 5.50
CA ARG A 105 10.13 -2.54 5.60
C ARG A 105 10.20 -1.04 5.88
N LEU A 106 9.33 -0.27 5.24
CA LEU A 106 9.31 1.18 5.41
C LEU A 106 8.84 1.58 6.83
N GLU A 107 7.87 0.85 7.40
CA GLU A 107 7.49 1.00 8.81
C GLU A 107 8.63 0.61 9.76
N ALA A 108 9.34 -0.49 9.51
CA ALA A 108 10.50 -0.87 10.32
C ALA A 108 11.61 0.19 10.29
N ILE A 109 11.86 0.78 9.11
CA ILE A 109 12.82 1.90 8.95
C ILE A 109 12.33 3.13 9.71
N LYS A 110 11.04 3.49 9.59
CA LYS A 110 10.44 4.60 10.33
C LYS A 110 10.65 4.45 11.84
N VAL A 111 10.34 3.27 12.39
CA VAL A 111 10.52 2.96 13.82
C VAL A 111 11.99 3.06 14.20
N ARG A 112 12.91 2.55 13.37
CA ARG A 112 14.35 2.58 13.66
C ARG A 112 14.96 3.99 13.60
N LEU A 113 14.54 4.81 12.65
CA LEU A 113 15.12 6.15 12.41
C LEU A 113 14.49 7.23 13.27
N PHE A 114 13.18 7.15 13.53
CA PHE A 114 12.41 8.21 14.18
C PHE A 114 11.73 7.76 15.49
N GLY A 115 11.67 6.47 15.77
CA GLY A 115 11.02 5.91 16.97
C GLY A 115 11.76 6.19 18.29
N THR A 116 12.85 6.96 18.28
CA THR A 116 13.55 7.39 19.51
C THR A 116 13.13 8.77 20.03
N ASN A 117 12.08 9.41 19.50
CA ASN A 117 11.63 10.73 19.98
C ASN A 117 10.15 10.86 20.39
N SER A 118 9.41 9.77 20.53
CA SER A 118 8.17 9.79 21.31
C SER A 118 7.80 8.39 21.78
N LEU A 119 8.18 8.09 23.03
CA LEU A 119 7.45 7.20 23.95
C LEU A 119 7.27 5.75 23.39
N PHE A 120 8.01 4.75 23.86
CA PHE A 120 7.71 4.17 25.19
C PHE A 120 6.55 4.89 25.86
N ASP A 121 5.34 4.70 25.32
CA ASP A 121 4.18 5.01 26.11
C ASP A 121 4.23 4.01 27.26
N PHE A 122 4.43 4.55 28.46
CA PHE A 122 4.45 3.83 29.73
C PHE A 122 3.16 3.01 29.96
N SER A 123 2.16 3.14 29.07
CA SER A 123 0.94 2.34 28.99
C SER A 123 1.20 0.87 28.60
N ASP A 124 2.18 0.55 27.75
CA ASP A 124 2.47 -0.83 27.35
C ASP A 124 3.35 -1.59 28.37
N LEU A 125 4.17 -0.88 29.17
CA LEU A 125 4.88 -1.49 30.30
C LEU A 125 3.93 -1.82 31.47
N CYS A 126 2.86 -1.03 31.64
CA CYS A 126 1.82 -1.35 32.60
C CYS A 126 0.98 -2.56 32.15
N PHE A 127 0.72 -2.72 30.85
CA PHE A 127 -0.03 -3.87 30.33
C PHE A 127 0.72 -5.20 30.51
N PHE A 128 2.05 -5.21 30.31
CA PHE A 128 2.86 -6.42 30.50
C PHE A 128 3.17 -6.75 31.98
N SER A 129 3.07 -5.81 32.92
CA SER A 129 3.29 -6.09 34.36
C SER A 129 2.04 -6.59 35.10
N PHE A 130 0.85 -6.48 34.51
CA PHE A 130 -0.41 -6.91 35.14
C PHE A 130 -0.93 -8.28 34.69
N GLN A 131 -0.26 -8.97 33.76
CA GLN A 131 -0.67 -10.29 33.30
C GLN A 131 0.24 -11.43 33.79
N THR A 132 0.95 -11.21 34.91
CA THR A 132 1.62 -12.29 35.67
C THR A 132 1.36 -12.14 37.18
N ILE A 133 0.12 -11.86 37.55
CA ILE A 133 -0.49 -12.27 38.81
C ILE A 133 -1.87 -12.84 38.50
#